data_AF-A0A959N6F1-F1
#
_entry.id   AF-A0A959N6F1-F1
#
_cell.length_a   1.000
_cell.length_b   1.000
_cell.length_c   1.000
_cell.angle_alpha   90.00
_cell.angle_beta   90.00
_cell.angle_gamma   90.00
#
_symmetry.space_group_name_H-M   'P 1'
#
loop_
_entity.id
_entity.type
_entity.pdbx_description
1 polymer ?
#
loop_
_entity_poly.entity_id
_entity_poly.type
_entity_poly.pdbx_seq_one_letter_code
_entity_poly.pdbx_strand_id
1 'polypeptide(L)'
;MLKKYGSLVYSEYKIVFDNEEINKKNGITPEIKKLLEKTIKKVLNKKKNVEEELILLIQKYPDIPQFKNYLSTHYSLNDRLDKAFEINHRIVKEHPDYLFGKINLAMEYLEKGEFEKIPEILGEALELKSLYPEREEFHIEEVMSFYNVSVLYFVETGNIEAAETRFKVMYDLDKENPKTSQAAEIIAMHNFEASIERNKLNIAKSRESNFIPKKKYKQTFAEPVFINPDIKLLYQYSFQIDINLLKRLLELPRESLIEDLQKVVIDCIVRYKYFKKLEWEDRTHSFALHAMFMLRELKAEEFLETVLDLLRQNQNFVDYWLGDLITEYMWMIIYELGKDQLEVLKNYILEEGNSTYARTAISEAVSQIAVNFPERRNEVIKWYYNVFNFFIEENDNDDLIDTTVIGLMVCDVLDLKPVELEKTIKRMYVIDIIDLGIVGEQKELLKDLHDKNFKVYKRKNFSLEEVYKEFSKQEKYVENISAKNRAKAEEAERFKEYPSLPEMYKNTGRNDKCPCGSGLKFKKCHGKGL
;
A
#
# COMPACT_ATOMS: atom_id res chain seq x y z
N MET A 1 11.03 -21.75 -23.09
CA MET A 1 11.20 -22.00 -24.54
C MET A 1 10.26 -21.07 -25.27
N LEU A 2 10.78 -20.11 -26.06
CA LEU A 2 10.14 -19.49 -27.23
C LEU A 2 11.17 -18.51 -27.84
N LYS A 3 12.17 -19.06 -28.53
CA LYS A 3 12.94 -18.32 -29.54
C LYS A 3 12.63 -19.00 -30.87
N LYS A 4 11.74 -18.42 -31.65
CA LYS A 4 11.67 -18.63 -33.10
C LYS A 4 11.18 -17.34 -33.73
N TYR A 5 12.05 -16.76 -34.54
CA TYR A 5 11.80 -15.62 -35.41
C TYR A 5 10.48 -15.82 -36.14
N GLY A 6 9.49 -15.03 -35.76
CA GLY A 6 8.16 -14.97 -36.34
C GLY A 6 7.64 -13.59 -36.01
N SER A 7 7.25 -12.85 -37.04
CA SER A 7 6.67 -11.54 -36.84
C SER A 7 5.38 -11.62 -36.05
N LEU A 8 5.30 -10.90 -34.93
CA LEU A 8 4.02 -10.66 -34.26
C LEU A 8 3.25 -9.62 -35.08
N VAL A 9 1.98 -9.91 -35.34
CA VAL A 9 1.04 -8.98 -35.97
C VAL A 9 0.34 -8.25 -34.83
N TYR A 10 0.62 -6.96 -34.67
CA TYR A 10 -0.16 -6.08 -33.80
C TYR A 10 -1.10 -5.31 -34.72
N SER A 11 -2.39 -5.69 -34.70
CA SER A 11 -3.59 -5.27 -35.45
C SER A 11 -3.51 -4.61 -36.84
N GLU A 12 -2.48 -3.85 -37.21
CA GLU A 12 -2.36 -3.12 -38.48
C GLU A 12 -0.94 -3.07 -39.07
N TYR A 13 0.08 -3.65 -38.42
CA TYR A 13 1.43 -3.79 -38.98
C TYR A 13 2.21 -4.98 -38.40
N LYS A 14 3.30 -5.35 -39.09
CA LYS A 14 4.17 -6.47 -38.76
C LYS A 14 5.41 -6.01 -38.01
N ILE A 15 5.73 -6.66 -36.89
CA ILE A 15 6.94 -6.35 -36.11
C ILE A 15 8.06 -7.31 -36.50
N VAL A 16 9.20 -6.75 -36.90
CA VAL A 16 10.38 -7.50 -37.33
C VAL A 16 11.53 -7.35 -36.32
N PHE A 17 12.29 -8.43 -36.15
CA PHE A 17 13.45 -8.49 -35.25
C PHE A 17 14.77 -8.43 -36.03
N ASP A 18 14.72 -8.59 -37.35
CA ASP A 18 15.84 -8.41 -38.24
C ASP A 18 15.62 -7.17 -39.10
N ASN A 19 16.70 -6.42 -39.31
CA ASN A 19 16.70 -5.18 -40.07
C ASN A 19 17.12 -5.39 -41.54
N GLU A 20 17.37 -6.61 -42.02
CA GLU A 20 17.94 -6.82 -43.36
C GLU A 20 17.13 -6.19 -44.51
N GLU A 21 15.81 -6.34 -44.54
CA GLU A 21 14.98 -5.76 -45.59
C GLU A 21 14.82 -4.24 -45.44
N ILE A 22 14.67 -3.75 -44.20
CA ILE A 22 14.60 -2.32 -43.89
C ILE A 22 15.93 -1.63 -44.25
N ASN A 23 17.05 -2.25 -43.92
CA ASN A 23 18.39 -1.77 -44.24
C ASN A 23 18.61 -1.65 -45.75
N LYS A 24 18.16 -2.65 -46.53
CA LYS A 24 18.24 -2.59 -48.00
C LYS A 24 17.43 -1.43 -48.56
N LYS A 25 16.20 -1.20 -48.09
CA LYS A 25 15.35 -0.07 -48.50
C LYS A 25 16.00 1.28 -48.18
N ASN A 26 16.75 1.36 -47.08
CA ASN A 26 17.40 2.58 -46.60
C ASN A 26 18.86 2.75 -47.07
N GLY A 27 19.31 2.01 -48.09
CA GLY A 27 20.66 2.14 -48.65
C GLY A 27 21.80 1.66 -47.73
N ILE A 28 21.49 0.89 -46.68
CA ILE A 28 22.47 0.36 -45.73
C ILE A 28 23.07 -0.92 -46.30
N THR A 29 24.26 -0.79 -46.90
CA THR A 29 25.05 -1.95 -47.36
C THR A 29 25.57 -2.78 -46.19
N PRO A 30 25.99 -4.05 -46.39
CA PRO A 30 26.60 -4.85 -45.33
C PRO A 30 27.83 -4.19 -44.67
N GLU A 31 28.56 -3.37 -45.43
CA GLU A 31 29.70 -2.60 -44.94
C GLU A 31 29.25 -1.47 -44.00
N ILE A 32 28.23 -0.70 -44.42
CA ILE A 32 27.63 0.36 -43.59
C ILE A 32 27.00 -0.25 -42.33
N LYS A 33 26.32 -1.40 -42.43
CA LYS A 33 25.75 -2.14 -41.28
C LYS A 33 26.84 -2.46 -40.24
N LYS A 34 27.95 -3.07 -40.66
CA LYS A 34 29.09 -3.37 -39.76
C LYS A 34 29.68 -2.10 -39.15
N LEU A 35 29.73 -1.02 -39.92
CA LEU A 35 30.23 0.27 -39.46
C LEU A 35 29.30 0.88 -38.39
N LEU A 36 27.99 0.84 -38.60
CA LEU A 36 26.98 1.27 -37.64
C LEU A 36 27.09 0.47 -36.33
N GLU A 37 27.15 -0.86 -36.41
CA GLU A 37 27.29 -1.74 -35.25
C GLU A 37 28.56 -1.47 -34.44
N LYS A 38 29.69 -1.20 -35.12
CA LYS A 38 30.95 -0.84 -34.46
C LYS A 38 30.86 0.54 -33.81
N THR A 39 30.24 1.50 -34.48
CA THR A 39 30.18 2.90 -34.06
C THR A 39 29.28 3.07 -32.83
N ILE A 40 28.08 2.47 -32.82
CA ILE A 40 27.19 2.55 -31.66
C ILE A 40 27.83 1.95 -30.40
N LYS A 41 28.56 0.84 -30.52
CA LYS A 41 29.33 0.27 -29.41
C LYS A 41 30.36 1.24 -28.85
N LYS A 42 31.02 2.06 -29.70
CA LYS A 42 31.96 3.09 -29.23
C LYS A 42 31.25 4.22 -28.50
N VAL A 43 30.09 4.65 -29.00
CA VAL A 43 29.25 5.70 -28.40
C VAL A 43 28.78 5.26 -27.01
N LEU A 44 28.16 4.08 -26.90
CA LEU A 44 27.66 3.55 -25.63
C LEU A 44 28.78 3.33 -24.60
N ASN A 45 29.99 2.96 -25.04
CA ASN A 45 31.16 2.81 -24.17
C ASN A 45 31.93 4.12 -23.91
N LYS A 46 31.38 5.28 -24.31
CA LYS A 46 31.99 6.62 -24.16
C LYS A 46 33.48 6.66 -24.57
N LYS A 47 33.83 6.03 -25.69
CA LYS A 47 35.22 5.99 -26.18
C LYS A 47 35.70 7.39 -26.59
N LYS A 48 36.98 7.68 -26.32
CA LYS A 48 37.64 8.92 -26.77
C LYS A 48 37.61 9.02 -28.30
N ASN A 49 37.49 10.24 -28.81
CA ASN A 49 37.51 10.62 -30.24
C ASN A 49 36.32 10.08 -31.08
N VAL A 50 35.28 9.53 -30.45
CA VAL A 50 34.09 9.06 -31.20
C VAL A 50 33.33 10.22 -31.87
N GLU A 51 33.38 11.42 -31.30
CA GLU A 51 32.78 12.64 -31.89
C GLU A 51 33.41 12.97 -33.26
N GLU A 52 34.74 13.04 -33.34
CA GLU A 52 35.48 13.29 -34.59
C GLU A 52 35.19 12.21 -35.64
N GLU A 53 35.17 10.95 -35.22
CA GLU A 53 34.82 9.82 -36.09
C GLU A 53 33.39 9.94 -36.64
N LEU A 54 32.42 10.28 -35.78
CA LEU A 54 31.03 10.49 -36.20
C LEU A 54 30.90 11.65 -37.17
N ILE A 55 31.59 12.77 -36.94
CA ILE A 55 31.59 13.92 -37.86
C ILE A 55 32.10 13.51 -39.25
N LEU A 56 33.20 12.77 -39.33
CA LEU A 56 33.74 12.25 -40.60
C LEU A 56 32.77 11.27 -41.28
N LEU A 57 32.11 10.40 -40.50
CA LEU A 57 31.11 9.47 -41.03
C LEU A 57 29.87 10.18 -41.57
N ILE A 58 29.40 11.24 -40.90
CA ILE A 58 28.29 12.08 -41.36
C ILE A 58 28.66 12.80 -42.66
N GLN A 59 29.89 13.28 -42.81
CA GLN A 59 30.36 13.88 -44.06
C GLN A 59 30.43 12.87 -45.21
N LYS A 60 30.87 11.65 -44.91
CA LYS A 60 31.04 10.58 -45.92
C LYS A 60 29.70 9.93 -46.31
N TYR A 61 28.77 9.83 -45.38
CA TYR A 61 27.46 9.18 -45.54
C TYR A 61 26.33 10.12 -45.06
N PRO A 62 26.13 11.26 -45.73
CA PRO A 62 25.17 12.28 -45.28
C PRO A 62 23.73 11.79 -45.27
N ASP A 63 23.41 10.79 -46.10
CA ASP A 63 22.06 10.23 -46.23
C ASP A 63 21.75 9.11 -45.23
N ILE A 64 22.70 8.77 -44.35
CA ILE A 64 22.54 7.73 -43.33
C ILE A 64 22.24 8.40 -41.97
N PRO A 65 20.97 8.57 -41.58
CA PRO A 65 20.59 9.35 -40.39
C PRO A 65 21.10 8.76 -39.07
N GLN A 66 21.39 7.45 -39.02
CA GLN A 66 21.88 6.76 -37.83
C GLN A 66 23.20 7.35 -37.32
N PHE A 67 24.09 7.84 -38.19
CA PHE A 67 25.33 8.48 -37.73
C PHE A 67 25.05 9.81 -37.01
N LYS A 68 24.07 10.60 -37.47
CA LYS A 68 23.63 11.81 -36.78
C LYS A 68 22.93 11.47 -35.47
N ASN A 69 22.08 10.44 -35.47
CA ASN A 69 21.43 9.96 -34.25
C ASN A 69 22.46 9.51 -33.20
N TYR A 70 23.51 8.79 -33.62
CA TYR A 70 24.61 8.38 -32.74
C TYR A 70 25.42 9.58 -32.22
N LEU A 71 25.55 10.65 -32.99
CA LEU A 71 26.14 11.91 -32.53
C LEU A 71 25.28 12.61 -31.50
N SER A 72 23.96 12.67 -31.71
CA SER A 72 23.01 13.18 -30.71
C SER A 72 23.08 12.35 -29.42
N THR A 73 23.00 11.02 -29.51
CA THR A 73 23.15 10.12 -28.36
C THR A 73 24.50 10.31 -27.65
N HIS A 74 25.59 10.48 -28.41
CA HIS A 74 26.90 10.78 -27.83
C HIS A 74 26.89 12.08 -27.03
N TYR A 75 26.25 13.14 -27.54
CA TYR A 75 26.13 14.40 -26.81
C TYR A 75 25.28 14.25 -25.55
N SER A 76 24.13 13.59 -25.62
CA SER A 76 23.28 13.32 -24.44
C SER A 76 24.02 12.52 -23.37
N LEU A 77 24.74 11.45 -23.76
CA LEU A 77 25.51 10.63 -22.81
C LEU A 77 26.70 11.38 -22.17
N ASN A 78 27.07 12.56 -22.67
CA ASN A 78 28.12 13.40 -22.11
C ASN A 78 27.55 14.73 -21.58
N ASP A 79 26.26 14.77 -21.25
CA ASP A 79 25.57 15.92 -20.64
C ASP A 79 25.68 17.21 -21.49
N ARG A 80 25.83 17.08 -22.81
CA ARG A 80 25.90 18.19 -23.78
C ARG A 80 24.56 18.33 -24.51
N LEU A 81 23.49 18.58 -23.76
CA LEU A 81 22.11 18.55 -24.27
C LEU A 81 21.85 19.58 -25.38
N ASP A 82 22.38 20.80 -25.27
CA ASP A 82 22.23 21.82 -26.33
C ASP A 82 22.70 21.32 -27.70
N LYS A 83 23.82 20.61 -27.72
CA LYS A 83 24.36 20.01 -28.95
C LYS A 83 23.52 18.82 -29.41
N ALA A 84 23.00 18.01 -28.49
CA ALA A 84 22.11 16.90 -28.83
C ALA A 84 20.83 17.42 -29.50
N PHE A 85 20.23 18.47 -28.95
CA PHE A 85 19.05 19.15 -29.50
C PHE A 85 19.33 19.73 -30.87
N GLU A 86 20.44 20.46 -31.06
CA GLU A 86 20.84 20.96 -32.39
C GLU A 86 20.89 19.84 -33.44
N ILE A 87 21.46 18.69 -33.07
CA ILE A 87 21.52 17.52 -33.96
C ILE A 87 20.13 16.91 -34.17
N ASN A 88 19.26 16.84 -33.16
CA ASN A 88 17.89 16.32 -33.31
C ASN A 88 17.07 17.15 -34.30
N HIS A 89 17.08 18.47 -34.16
CA HIS A 89 16.43 19.40 -35.09
C HIS A 89 16.97 19.23 -36.52
N ARG A 90 18.29 19.07 -36.66
CA ARG A 90 18.93 18.79 -37.95
C ARG A 90 18.50 17.45 -38.54
N ILE A 91 18.38 16.39 -37.74
CA ILE A 91 17.91 15.07 -38.20
C ILE A 91 16.49 15.19 -38.75
N VAL A 92 15.54 15.79 -38.01
CA VAL A 92 14.15 15.91 -38.46
C VAL A 92 14.05 16.74 -39.75
N LYS A 93 14.87 17.79 -39.89
CA LYS A 93 14.91 18.63 -41.09
C LYS A 93 15.48 17.91 -42.31
N GLU A 94 16.57 17.17 -42.15
CA GLU A 94 17.27 16.50 -43.26
C GLU A 94 16.70 15.11 -43.57
N HIS A 95 16.04 14.47 -42.60
CA HIS A 95 15.53 13.09 -42.64
C HIS A 95 14.12 13.02 -42.03
N PRO A 96 13.11 13.68 -42.62
CA PRO A 96 11.77 13.80 -42.02
C PRO A 96 11.07 12.46 -41.79
N ASP A 97 11.38 11.43 -42.58
CA ASP A 97 10.80 10.09 -42.42
C ASP A 97 11.51 9.23 -41.38
N TYR A 98 12.67 9.68 -40.85
CA TYR A 98 13.43 8.91 -39.88
C TYR A 98 12.83 9.00 -38.47
N LEU A 99 12.16 7.93 -38.05
CA LEU A 99 11.41 7.87 -36.80
C LEU A 99 12.22 8.26 -35.56
N PHE A 100 13.45 7.79 -35.41
CA PHE A 100 14.25 8.13 -34.22
C PHE A 100 14.60 9.63 -34.13
N GLY A 101 14.62 10.35 -35.26
CA GLY A 101 14.72 11.81 -35.23
C GLY A 101 13.52 12.46 -34.55
N LYS A 102 12.31 12.01 -34.90
CA LYS A 102 11.06 12.47 -34.27
C LYS A 102 10.98 12.05 -32.80
N ILE A 103 11.37 10.81 -32.47
CA ILE A 103 11.41 10.33 -31.08
C ILE A 103 12.35 11.19 -30.23
N ASN A 104 13.55 11.49 -30.72
CA ASN A 104 14.50 12.30 -29.96
C ASN A 104 13.99 13.74 -29.76
N LEU A 105 13.31 14.30 -30.76
CA LEU A 105 12.71 15.63 -30.65
C LEU A 105 11.51 15.63 -29.67
N ALA A 106 10.70 14.57 -29.67
CA ALA A 106 9.64 14.40 -28.68
C ALA A 106 10.18 14.26 -27.26
N MET A 107 11.29 13.54 -27.08
CA MET A 107 12.00 13.47 -25.79
C MET A 107 12.52 14.83 -25.33
N GLU A 108 13.04 15.66 -26.23
CA GLU A 108 13.43 17.04 -25.94
C GLU A 108 12.21 17.87 -25.47
N TYR A 109 11.06 17.74 -26.13
CA TYR A 109 9.84 18.43 -25.72
C TYR A 109 9.33 17.96 -24.35
N LEU A 110 9.39 16.65 -24.06
CA LEU A 110 9.10 16.12 -22.72
C LEU A 110 10.01 16.76 -21.67
N GLU A 111 11.31 16.82 -21.93
CA GLU A 111 12.29 17.39 -21.00
C GLU A 111 12.06 18.89 -20.74
N LYS A 112 11.56 19.62 -21.73
CA LYS A 112 11.24 21.05 -21.63
C LYS A 112 9.81 21.33 -21.12
N GLY A 113 8.97 20.31 -20.97
CA GLY A 113 7.55 20.46 -20.64
C GLY A 113 6.70 21.06 -21.77
N GLU A 114 7.16 21.00 -23.02
CA GLU A 114 6.50 21.53 -24.21
C GLU A 114 5.59 20.45 -24.86
N PHE A 115 4.68 19.90 -24.07
CA PHE A 115 3.87 18.73 -24.45
C PHE A 115 3.01 18.95 -25.68
N GLU A 116 2.53 20.18 -25.89
CA GLU A 116 1.70 20.59 -27.02
C GLU A 116 2.37 20.36 -28.39
N LYS A 117 3.70 20.30 -28.44
CA LYS A 117 4.45 20.10 -29.68
C LYS A 117 4.65 18.63 -30.04
N ILE A 118 4.42 17.70 -29.11
CA ILE A 118 4.64 16.26 -29.34
C ILE A 118 3.64 15.70 -30.36
N PRO A 119 2.33 16.00 -30.31
CA PRO A 119 1.38 15.63 -31.35
C PRO A 119 1.73 16.15 -32.75
N GLU A 120 2.35 17.33 -32.86
CA GLU A 120 2.74 17.91 -34.17
C GLU A 120 3.77 17.04 -34.91
N ILE A 121 4.60 16.29 -34.17
CA ILE A 121 5.68 15.47 -34.74
C ILE A 121 5.37 13.97 -34.74
N LEU A 122 4.68 13.45 -33.72
CA LEU A 122 4.34 12.03 -33.59
C LEU A 122 2.90 11.70 -34.02
N GLY A 123 2.10 12.72 -34.35
CA GLY A 123 0.68 12.61 -34.67
C GLY A 123 -0.20 12.56 -33.42
N GLU A 124 -1.42 13.09 -33.52
CA GLU A 124 -2.40 13.20 -32.41
C GLU A 124 -2.66 11.89 -31.66
N ALA A 125 -2.74 10.78 -32.38
CA ALA A 125 -3.01 9.47 -31.79
C ALA A 125 -1.78 8.84 -31.09
N LEU A 126 -0.59 9.39 -31.33
CA LEU A 126 0.72 8.80 -31.00
C LEU A 126 0.73 7.30 -31.30
N GLU A 127 0.42 6.96 -32.56
CA GLU A 127 0.26 5.61 -33.08
C GLU A 127 1.09 5.44 -34.37
N LEU A 128 1.90 4.37 -34.44
CA LEU A 128 2.88 4.18 -35.52
C LEU A 128 2.23 4.06 -36.89
N LYS A 129 1.11 3.32 -36.98
CA LYS A 129 0.41 3.14 -38.26
C LYS A 129 -0.21 4.46 -38.74
N SER A 130 -0.70 5.29 -37.82
CA SER A 130 -1.21 6.62 -38.16
C SER A 130 -0.09 7.56 -38.62
N LEU A 131 1.09 7.48 -37.98
CA LEU A 131 2.25 8.31 -38.33
C LEU A 131 2.90 7.89 -39.65
N TYR A 132 2.89 6.60 -39.98
CA TYR A 132 3.43 6.05 -41.22
C TYR A 132 2.43 5.07 -41.89
N PRO A 133 1.36 5.58 -42.53
CA PRO A 133 0.31 4.74 -43.11
C PRO A 133 0.80 3.75 -44.15
N GLU A 134 1.83 4.13 -44.93
CA GLU A 134 2.40 3.31 -46.01
C GLU A 134 3.35 2.20 -45.51
N ARG A 135 3.69 2.19 -44.21
CA ARG A 135 4.58 1.17 -43.65
C ARG A 135 3.79 -0.02 -43.14
N GLU A 136 4.13 -1.18 -43.67
CA GLU A 136 3.58 -2.48 -43.23
C GLU A 136 4.47 -3.18 -42.21
N GLU A 137 5.73 -2.74 -42.07
CA GLU A 137 6.71 -3.36 -41.17
C GLU A 137 7.49 -2.33 -40.34
N PHE A 138 7.65 -2.64 -39.05
CA PHE A 138 8.46 -1.87 -38.10
C PHE A 138 9.40 -2.78 -37.34
N HIS A 139 10.62 -2.31 -37.11
CA HIS A 139 11.55 -3.03 -36.26
C HIS A 139 11.12 -2.93 -34.80
N ILE A 140 11.37 -3.97 -34.00
CA ILE A 140 11.00 -3.96 -32.57
C ILE A 140 11.53 -2.74 -31.82
N GLU A 141 12.76 -2.28 -32.06
CA GLU A 141 13.30 -1.08 -31.40
C GLU A 141 12.57 0.21 -31.80
N GLU A 142 11.99 0.29 -33.00
CA GLU A 142 11.14 1.42 -33.40
C GLU A 142 9.85 1.42 -32.54
N VAL A 143 9.21 0.25 -32.44
CA VAL A 143 7.98 0.07 -31.67
C VAL A 143 8.19 0.34 -30.19
N MET A 144 9.22 -0.27 -29.60
CA MET A 144 9.54 -0.09 -28.18
C MET A 144 9.92 1.35 -27.84
N SER A 145 10.69 2.02 -28.72
CA SER A 145 11.13 3.40 -28.44
C SER A 145 10.00 4.40 -28.66
N PHE A 146 9.15 4.20 -29.67
CA PHE A 146 8.00 5.06 -29.94
C PHE A 146 6.99 4.98 -28.80
N TYR A 147 6.55 3.78 -28.42
CA TYR A 147 5.57 3.63 -27.34
C TYR A 147 6.11 4.01 -25.98
N ASN A 148 7.42 3.90 -25.74
CA ASN A 148 8.01 4.45 -24.52
C ASN A 148 7.78 5.96 -24.42
N VAL A 149 8.01 6.71 -25.49
CA VAL A 149 7.73 8.16 -25.52
C VAL A 149 6.23 8.45 -25.42
N SER A 150 5.39 7.66 -26.08
CA SER A 150 3.92 7.80 -25.97
C SER A 150 3.45 7.60 -24.53
N VAL A 151 3.97 6.61 -23.81
CA VAL A 151 3.66 6.38 -22.39
C VAL A 151 4.05 7.60 -21.56
N LEU A 152 5.28 8.10 -21.72
CA LEU A 152 5.76 9.29 -21.00
C LEU A 152 4.84 10.49 -21.23
N TYR A 153 4.54 10.78 -22.50
CA TYR A 153 3.63 11.87 -22.87
C TYR A 153 2.25 11.73 -22.24
N PHE A 154 1.64 10.54 -22.33
CA PHE A 154 0.30 10.33 -21.81
C PHE A 154 0.24 10.38 -20.28
N VAL A 155 1.30 9.98 -19.58
CA VAL A 155 1.39 10.15 -18.12
C VAL A 155 1.51 11.63 -17.74
N GLU A 156 2.41 12.38 -18.39
CA GLU A 156 2.61 13.81 -18.11
C GLU A 156 1.37 14.66 -18.44
N THR A 157 0.58 14.25 -19.44
CA THR A 157 -0.68 14.92 -19.82
C THR A 157 -1.90 14.37 -19.08
N GLY A 158 -1.72 13.40 -18.19
CA GLY A 158 -2.79 12.82 -17.35
C GLY A 158 -3.74 11.85 -18.06
N ASN A 159 -3.45 11.44 -19.30
CA ASN A 159 -4.23 10.43 -20.04
C ASN A 159 -3.73 9.00 -19.75
N ILE A 160 -3.97 8.53 -18.53
CA ILE A 160 -3.42 7.24 -18.05
C ILE A 160 -3.97 6.04 -18.82
N GLU A 161 -5.22 6.07 -19.26
CA GLU A 161 -5.80 4.98 -20.05
C GLU A 161 -5.04 4.79 -21.38
N ALA A 162 -4.66 5.89 -22.04
CA ALA A 162 -3.82 5.82 -23.24
C ALA A 162 -2.41 5.32 -22.91
N ALA A 163 -1.82 5.77 -21.81
CA ALA A 163 -0.51 5.29 -21.35
C ALA A 163 -0.51 3.77 -21.08
N GLU A 164 -1.50 3.26 -20.34
CA GLU A 164 -1.65 1.82 -20.05
C GLU A 164 -1.85 1.01 -21.33
N THR A 165 -2.62 1.54 -22.28
CA THR A 165 -2.80 0.90 -23.60
C THR A 165 -1.47 0.76 -24.32
N ARG A 166 -0.60 1.79 -24.32
CA ARG A 166 0.72 1.73 -24.98
C ARG A 166 1.71 0.85 -24.23
N PHE A 167 1.70 0.93 -22.89
CA PHE A 167 2.48 0.06 -22.02
C PHE A 167 2.16 -1.42 -22.27
N LYS A 168 0.87 -1.77 -22.42
CA LYS A 168 0.47 -3.15 -22.72
C LYS A 168 1.10 -3.68 -24.01
N VAL A 169 1.18 -2.85 -25.07
CA VAL A 169 1.90 -3.22 -26.30
C VAL A 169 3.36 -3.55 -26.01
N MET A 170 4.05 -2.70 -25.26
CA MET A 170 5.46 -2.92 -24.88
C MET A 170 5.64 -4.19 -24.03
N TYR A 171 4.74 -4.43 -23.08
CA TYR A 171 4.75 -5.61 -22.22
C TYR A 171 4.55 -6.91 -22.99
N ASP A 172 3.59 -6.94 -23.91
CA ASP A 172 3.31 -8.10 -24.75
C ASP A 172 4.48 -8.42 -25.70
N LEU A 173 5.21 -7.40 -26.15
CA LEU A 173 6.36 -7.56 -27.04
C LEU A 173 7.64 -7.98 -26.32
N ASP A 174 8.02 -7.27 -25.26
CA ASP A 174 9.23 -7.54 -24.50
C ASP A 174 9.13 -7.00 -23.06
N LYS A 175 8.59 -7.84 -22.17
CA LYS A 175 8.48 -7.54 -20.74
C LYS A 175 9.81 -7.30 -20.02
N GLU A 176 10.91 -7.87 -20.52
CA GLU A 176 12.24 -7.72 -19.91
C GLU A 176 13.01 -6.50 -20.45
N ASN A 177 12.40 -5.77 -21.38
CA ASN A 177 13.00 -4.56 -21.91
C ASN A 177 13.06 -3.49 -20.82
N PRO A 178 14.20 -2.82 -20.61
CA PRO A 178 14.32 -1.73 -19.63
C PRO A 178 13.27 -0.62 -19.82
N LYS A 179 12.87 -0.33 -21.06
CA LYS A 179 11.82 0.68 -21.36
C LYS A 179 10.45 0.24 -20.85
N THR A 180 10.15 -1.05 -20.93
CA THR A 180 8.89 -1.62 -20.39
C THR A 180 8.87 -1.51 -18.88
N SER A 181 9.97 -1.86 -18.20
CA SER A 181 10.07 -1.70 -16.75
C SER A 181 9.92 -0.23 -16.33
N GLN A 182 10.59 0.69 -17.02
CA GLN A 182 10.49 2.13 -16.76
C GLN A 182 9.05 2.66 -16.95
N ALA A 183 8.38 2.25 -18.04
CA ALA A 183 6.98 2.61 -18.29
C ALA A 183 6.06 2.13 -17.16
N ALA A 184 6.27 0.90 -16.67
CA ALA A 184 5.51 0.36 -15.53
C ALA A 184 5.73 1.18 -14.25
N GLU A 185 6.98 1.55 -13.95
CA GLU A 185 7.34 2.35 -12.78
C GLU A 185 6.67 3.72 -12.80
N ILE A 186 6.67 4.39 -13.96
CA ILE A 186 6.10 5.74 -14.12
C ILE A 186 4.57 5.71 -13.97
N ILE A 187 3.90 4.74 -14.58
CA ILE A 187 2.45 4.55 -14.41
C ILE A 187 2.12 4.26 -12.94
N ALA A 188 2.89 3.39 -12.29
CA ALA A 188 2.70 3.06 -10.88
C ALA A 188 2.88 4.27 -9.96
N MET A 189 3.90 5.11 -10.23
CA MET A 189 4.16 6.34 -9.46
C MET A 189 3.01 7.34 -9.62
N HIS A 190 2.52 7.56 -10.84
CA HIS A 190 1.36 8.42 -11.07
C HIS A 190 0.11 7.91 -10.33
N ASN A 191 -0.16 6.60 -10.41
CA ASN A 191 -1.29 5.99 -9.71
C ASN A 191 -1.17 6.11 -8.18
N PHE A 192 0.05 6.02 -7.66
CA PHE A 192 0.34 6.21 -6.24
C PHE A 192 0.10 7.67 -5.79
N GLU A 193 0.59 8.65 -6.56
CA GLU A 193 0.34 10.07 -6.30
C GLU A 193 -1.16 10.40 -6.34
N ALA A 194 -1.87 9.93 -7.37
CA ALA A 194 -3.32 10.07 -7.46
C ALA A 194 -4.04 9.42 -6.27
N SER A 195 -3.55 8.28 -5.77
CA SER A 195 -4.07 7.65 -4.56
C SER A 195 -3.83 8.48 -3.31
N ILE A 196 -2.68 9.13 -3.17
CA ILE A 196 -2.39 10.03 -2.05
C ILE A 196 -3.39 11.20 -2.06
N GLU A 197 -3.59 11.83 -3.21
CA GLU A 197 -4.53 12.96 -3.32
C GLU A 197 -5.98 12.56 -3.04
N ARG A 198 -6.42 11.40 -3.56
CA ARG A 198 -7.73 10.83 -3.19
C ARG A 198 -7.85 10.59 -1.68
N ASN A 199 -6.83 10.01 -1.05
CA ASN A 199 -6.84 9.74 0.38
C ASN A 199 -6.88 11.04 1.20
N LYS A 200 -6.16 12.08 0.80
CA LYS A 200 -6.25 13.41 1.45
C LYS A 200 -7.66 13.97 1.38
N LEU A 201 -8.32 13.86 0.21
CA LEU A 201 -9.69 14.33 0.05
C LEU A 201 -10.67 13.51 0.91
N ASN A 202 -10.48 12.20 1.00
CA ASN A 202 -11.31 11.33 1.84
C ASN A 202 -11.15 11.67 3.32
N ILE A 203 -9.93 11.87 3.81
CA ILE A 203 -9.66 12.30 5.20
C ILE A 203 -10.27 13.69 5.47
N ALA A 204 -10.22 14.61 4.50
CA ALA A 204 -10.83 15.93 4.67
C ALA A 204 -12.36 15.88 4.80
N LYS A 205 -13.00 14.80 4.32
CA LYS A 205 -14.44 14.56 4.41
C LYS A 205 -14.84 13.64 5.56
N SER A 206 -13.89 12.90 6.15
CA SER A 206 -14.20 11.96 7.21
C SER A 206 -14.74 12.70 8.43
N ARG A 207 -15.79 12.15 9.02
CA ARG A 207 -16.38 12.64 10.27
C ARG A 207 -16.06 11.62 11.34
N GLU A 208 -15.44 12.07 12.42
CA GLU A 208 -15.24 11.28 13.62
C GLU A 208 -16.18 11.82 14.69
N SER A 209 -16.91 10.93 15.36
CA SER A 209 -17.83 11.37 16.41
C SER A 209 -17.05 11.84 17.64
N ASN A 210 -17.51 12.91 18.30
CA ASN A 210 -16.90 13.33 19.56
C ASN A 210 -17.08 12.28 20.65
N PHE A 211 -16.00 11.88 21.32
CA PHE A 211 -16.11 10.96 22.45
C PHE A 211 -16.83 11.63 23.65
N ILE A 212 -17.91 11.03 24.16
CA ILE A 212 -18.69 11.51 25.31
C ILE A 212 -18.89 10.37 26.33
N PRO A 213 -18.26 10.41 27.51
CA PRO A 213 -18.41 9.34 28.48
C PRO A 213 -19.82 9.35 29.09
N LYS A 214 -20.63 8.34 28.76
CA LYS A 214 -22.03 8.24 29.21
C LYS A 214 -22.16 7.70 30.63
N LYS A 215 -21.32 6.72 31.02
CA LYS A 215 -21.37 6.12 32.37
C LYS A 215 -20.16 6.52 33.22
N LYS A 216 -20.43 7.16 34.36
CA LYS A 216 -19.40 7.65 35.28
C LYS A 216 -19.33 6.78 36.53
N TYR A 217 -18.13 6.26 36.79
CA TYR A 217 -17.82 5.49 37.98
C TYR A 217 -17.02 6.33 38.99
N LYS A 218 -17.38 6.23 40.28
CA LYS A 218 -16.61 6.86 41.35
C LYS A 218 -15.27 6.13 41.49
N GLN A 219 -14.18 6.89 41.36
CA GLN A 219 -12.83 6.35 41.44
C GLN A 219 -12.45 5.98 42.88
N THR A 220 -11.69 4.91 43.06
CA THR A 220 -11.20 4.39 44.34
C THR A 220 -9.74 3.92 44.24
N PHE A 221 -9.11 3.74 45.41
CA PHE A 221 -7.79 3.13 45.56
C PHE A 221 -7.85 1.79 46.31
N ALA A 222 -9.03 1.43 46.86
CA ALA A 222 -9.22 0.21 47.60
C ALA A 222 -9.31 -0.99 46.64
N GLU A 223 -8.65 -2.10 47.01
CA GLU A 223 -8.75 -3.35 46.26
C GLU A 223 -10.16 -3.96 46.36
N PRO A 224 -10.61 -4.65 45.30
CA PRO A 224 -11.84 -5.43 45.35
C PRO A 224 -11.69 -6.63 46.29
N VAL A 225 -12.81 -7.01 46.92
CA VAL A 225 -12.91 -8.22 47.74
C VAL A 225 -13.62 -9.29 46.92
N PHE A 226 -12.96 -10.42 46.71
CA PHE A 226 -13.46 -11.56 45.95
C PHE A 226 -14.01 -12.64 46.87
N ILE A 227 -15.03 -13.35 46.41
CA ILE A 227 -15.57 -14.56 47.07
C ILE A 227 -14.53 -15.68 46.97
N ASN A 228 -13.92 -15.82 45.81
CA ASN A 228 -12.85 -16.76 45.50
C ASN A 228 -11.49 -16.03 45.55
N PRO A 229 -10.65 -16.23 46.59
CA PRO A 229 -9.39 -15.49 46.74
C PRO A 229 -8.42 -15.67 45.57
N ASP A 230 -8.45 -16.82 44.90
CA ASP A 230 -7.56 -17.16 43.77
C ASP A 230 -7.78 -16.26 42.56
N ILE A 231 -8.91 -15.53 42.47
CA ILE A 231 -9.16 -14.53 41.41
C ILE A 231 -8.11 -13.42 41.42
N LYS A 232 -7.49 -13.14 42.58
CA LYS A 232 -6.37 -12.19 42.67
C LYS A 232 -5.18 -12.58 41.79
N LEU A 233 -5.03 -13.86 41.42
CA LEU A 233 -3.96 -14.32 40.53
C LEU A 233 -4.05 -13.69 39.14
N LEU A 234 -5.25 -13.29 38.68
CA LEU A 234 -5.40 -12.60 37.39
C LEU A 234 -4.65 -11.26 37.32
N TYR A 235 -4.40 -10.61 38.47
CA TYR A 235 -3.66 -9.34 38.55
C TYR A 235 -2.14 -9.52 38.53
N GLN A 236 -1.65 -10.75 38.56
CA GLN A 236 -0.21 -11.05 38.65
C GLN A 236 0.40 -11.37 37.28
N TYR A 237 -0.43 -11.49 36.24
CA TYR A 237 0.00 -11.90 34.92
C TYR A 237 -0.67 -11.05 33.84
N SER A 238 0.02 -10.93 32.72
CA SER A 238 -0.54 -10.56 31.43
C SER A 238 -0.75 -11.84 30.62
N PHE A 239 -0.66 -11.79 29.29
CA PHE A 239 -0.91 -12.93 28.41
C PHE A 239 0.10 -14.09 28.52
N GLN A 240 1.16 -13.93 29.32
CA GLN A 240 2.06 -15.01 29.73
C GLN A 240 1.49 -15.92 30.83
N ILE A 241 0.26 -15.66 31.30
CA ILE A 241 -0.42 -16.50 32.28
C ILE A 241 -0.49 -17.97 31.82
N ASP A 242 -0.21 -18.91 32.72
CA ASP A 242 -0.34 -20.34 32.43
C ASP A 242 -1.81 -20.67 32.14
N ILE A 243 -2.09 -21.21 30.96
CA ILE A 243 -3.44 -21.62 30.57
C ILE A 243 -4.03 -22.64 31.55
N ASN A 244 -3.21 -23.46 32.21
CA ASN A 244 -3.68 -24.39 33.23
C ASN A 244 -4.13 -23.69 34.52
N LEU A 245 -3.61 -22.49 34.82
CA LEU A 245 -4.13 -21.66 35.89
C LEU A 245 -5.55 -21.17 35.54
N LEU A 246 -5.77 -20.67 34.32
CA LEU A 246 -7.09 -20.23 33.87
C LEU A 246 -8.11 -21.37 33.89
N LYS A 247 -7.72 -22.57 33.43
CA LYS A 247 -8.57 -23.76 33.49
C LYS A 247 -8.97 -24.13 34.92
N ARG A 248 -8.03 -24.08 35.88
CA ARG A 248 -8.34 -24.32 37.29
C ARG A 248 -9.31 -23.27 37.85
N LEU A 249 -9.15 -22.00 37.47
CA LEU A 249 -10.11 -20.96 37.89
C LEU A 249 -11.50 -21.18 37.29
N LEU A 250 -11.61 -21.71 36.07
CA LEU A 250 -12.89 -22.08 35.44
C LEU A 250 -13.61 -23.25 36.13
N GLU A 251 -12.91 -24.03 36.98
CA GLU A 251 -13.51 -25.11 37.77
C GLU A 251 -14.19 -24.60 39.07
N LEU A 252 -14.03 -23.31 39.40
CA LEU A 252 -14.70 -22.70 40.56
C LEU A 252 -16.24 -22.64 40.38
N PRO A 253 -17.02 -22.50 41.47
CA PRO A 253 -18.48 -22.47 41.36
C PRO A 253 -18.96 -21.31 40.48
N ARG A 254 -19.69 -21.65 39.39
CA ARG A 254 -20.07 -20.73 38.30
C ARG A 254 -20.58 -19.38 38.79
N GLU A 255 -21.57 -19.37 39.68
CA GLU A 255 -22.21 -18.12 40.14
C GLU A 255 -21.20 -17.19 40.84
N SER A 256 -20.45 -17.72 41.80
CA SER A 256 -19.43 -16.95 42.53
C SER A 256 -18.26 -16.52 41.64
N LEU A 257 -17.89 -17.37 40.68
CA LEU A 257 -16.83 -17.08 39.71
C LEU A 257 -17.25 -15.94 38.80
N ILE A 258 -18.46 -15.99 38.23
CA ILE A 258 -18.97 -14.91 37.39
C ILE A 258 -18.97 -13.62 38.19
N GLU A 259 -19.56 -13.59 39.39
CA GLU A 259 -19.60 -12.38 40.23
C GLU A 259 -18.21 -11.79 40.47
N ASP A 260 -17.22 -12.62 40.78
CA ASP A 260 -15.85 -12.14 40.98
C ASP A 260 -15.19 -11.65 39.69
N LEU A 261 -15.40 -12.33 38.56
CA LEU A 261 -14.89 -11.87 37.27
C LEU A 261 -15.56 -10.54 36.84
N GLN A 262 -16.84 -10.34 37.15
CA GLN A 262 -17.49 -9.03 36.94
C GLN A 262 -16.81 -7.95 37.78
N LYS A 263 -16.49 -8.24 39.05
CA LYS A 263 -15.73 -7.32 39.91
C LYS A 263 -14.35 -7.00 39.34
N VAL A 264 -13.67 -7.96 38.72
CA VAL A 264 -12.37 -7.72 38.06
C VAL A 264 -12.49 -6.70 36.92
N VAL A 265 -13.51 -6.84 36.06
CA VAL A 265 -13.74 -5.90 34.96
C VAL A 265 -14.17 -4.53 35.49
N ILE A 266 -15.03 -4.47 36.51
CA ILE A 266 -15.40 -3.21 37.15
C ILE A 266 -14.16 -2.55 37.79
N ASP A 267 -13.22 -3.32 38.36
CA ASP A 267 -12.02 -2.79 39.00
C ASP A 267 -11.16 -1.96 38.04
N CYS A 268 -11.02 -2.40 36.78
CA CYS A 268 -10.26 -1.62 35.79
C CYS A 268 -10.87 -0.24 35.56
N ILE A 269 -12.20 -0.12 35.68
CA ILE A 269 -12.95 1.14 35.59
C ILE A 269 -12.79 1.97 36.86
N VAL A 270 -13.12 1.41 38.04
CA VAL A 270 -13.16 2.18 39.31
C VAL A 270 -11.78 2.51 39.86
N ARG A 271 -10.73 1.75 39.51
CA ARG A 271 -9.34 2.03 39.89
C ARG A 271 -8.48 2.53 38.74
N TYR A 272 -9.08 3.02 37.64
CA TYR A 272 -8.32 3.58 36.52
C TYR A 272 -7.30 4.64 36.94
N LYS A 273 -7.70 5.58 37.83
CA LYS A 273 -6.76 6.59 38.37
C LYS A 273 -5.63 6.01 39.21
N TYR A 274 -5.83 4.85 39.84
CA TYR A 274 -4.78 4.16 40.57
C TYR A 274 -3.79 3.52 39.61
N PHE A 275 -4.27 2.74 38.63
CA PHE A 275 -3.39 2.08 37.66
C PHE A 275 -2.63 3.09 36.79
N LYS A 276 -3.28 4.18 36.37
CA LYS A 276 -2.61 5.27 35.65
C LYS A 276 -1.43 5.88 36.43
N LYS A 277 -1.47 5.88 37.78
CA LYS A 277 -0.36 6.35 38.62
C LYS A 277 0.78 5.34 38.74
N LEU A 278 0.49 4.05 38.55
CA LEU A 278 1.51 3.00 38.56
C LEU A 278 2.26 2.90 37.23
N GLU A 279 1.74 3.56 36.19
CA GLU A 279 2.14 3.36 34.80
C GLU A 279 1.79 1.95 34.31
N TRP A 280 1.85 1.76 32.99
CA TRP A 280 1.56 0.47 32.38
C TRP A 280 2.68 -0.52 32.70
N GLU A 281 2.32 -1.71 33.19
CA GLU A 281 3.24 -2.82 33.42
C GLU A 281 2.80 -4.02 32.60
N ASP A 282 3.62 -4.34 31.58
CA ASP A 282 3.40 -5.40 30.59
C ASP A 282 3.19 -6.77 31.20
N ARG A 283 3.65 -7.00 32.43
CA ARG A 283 3.48 -8.29 33.11
C ARG A 283 2.17 -8.45 33.85
N THR A 284 1.37 -7.40 34.06
CA THR A 284 0.25 -7.46 35.02
C THR A 284 -1.03 -6.77 34.56
N HIS A 285 -0.96 -5.81 33.63
CA HIS A 285 -2.10 -4.94 33.30
C HIS A 285 -3.08 -5.53 32.26
N SER A 286 -3.20 -6.85 32.17
CA SER A 286 -4.18 -7.52 31.27
C SER A 286 -5.28 -8.29 32.00
N PHE A 287 -5.40 -8.11 33.32
CA PHE A 287 -6.38 -8.79 34.18
C PHE A 287 -7.83 -8.63 33.71
N ALA A 288 -8.20 -7.46 33.18
CA ALA A 288 -9.56 -7.21 32.69
C ALA A 288 -9.87 -8.07 31.45
N LEU A 289 -8.91 -8.21 30.54
CA LEU A 289 -9.04 -9.07 29.36
C LEU A 289 -9.09 -10.55 29.75
N HIS A 290 -8.29 -10.99 30.72
CA HIS A 290 -8.40 -12.34 31.26
C HIS A 290 -9.81 -12.64 31.76
N ALA A 291 -10.39 -11.72 32.55
CA ALA A 291 -11.73 -11.88 33.08
C ALA A 291 -12.80 -11.90 31.97
N MET A 292 -12.71 -11.02 30.97
CA MET A 292 -13.66 -11.02 29.84
C MET A 292 -13.58 -12.30 29.00
N PHE A 293 -12.38 -12.84 28.73
CA PHE A 293 -12.25 -14.11 28.02
C PHE A 293 -12.79 -15.30 28.82
N MET A 294 -12.61 -15.31 30.14
CA MET A 294 -13.19 -16.33 31.00
C MET A 294 -14.72 -16.24 31.06
N LEU A 295 -15.28 -15.02 31.14
CA LEU A 295 -16.73 -14.80 31.10
C LEU A 295 -17.34 -15.25 29.78
N ARG A 296 -16.63 -15.04 28.67
CA ARG A 296 -16.97 -15.62 27.35
C ARG A 296 -16.98 -17.14 27.39
N GLU A 297 -15.94 -17.79 27.93
CA GLU A 297 -15.87 -19.27 28.02
C GLU A 297 -17.03 -19.84 28.86
N LEU A 298 -17.44 -19.12 29.91
CA LEU A 298 -18.58 -19.44 30.76
C LEU A 298 -19.95 -19.12 30.13
N LYS A 299 -19.96 -18.47 28.95
CA LYS A 299 -21.15 -17.98 28.26
C LYS A 299 -22.07 -17.17 29.18
N ALA A 300 -21.47 -16.25 29.93
CA ALA A 300 -22.16 -15.45 30.93
C ALA A 300 -22.90 -14.27 30.27
N GLU A 301 -23.95 -14.53 29.50
CA GLU A 301 -24.73 -13.52 28.77
C GLU A 301 -25.23 -12.37 29.66
N GLU A 302 -25.48 -12.65 30.94
CA GLU A 302 -25.82 -11.66 31.98
C GLU A 302 -24.75 -10.56 32.17
N PHE A 303 -23.54 -10.77 31.66
CA PHE A 303 -22.40 -9.87 31.79
C PHE A 303 -22.28 -8.84 30.65
N LEU A 304 -23.03 -8.99 29.55
CA LEU A 304 -22.89 -8.13 28.37
C LEU A 304 -22.86 -6.63 28.72
N GLU A 305 -23.79 -6.17 29.56
CA GLU A 305 -23.90 -4.76 29.94
C GLU A 305 -22.64 -4.23 30.65
N THR A 306 -21.94 -5.06 31.42
CA THR A 306 -20.70 -4.64 32.08
C THR A 306 -19.54 -4.50 31.09
N VAL A 307 -19.50 -5.34 30.04
CA VAL A 307 -18.56 -5.15 28.92
C VAL A 307 -18.87 -3.85 28.19
N LEU A 308 -20.15 -3.59 27.90
CA LEU A 308 -20.56 -2.35 27.24
C LEU A 308 -20.24 -1.13 28.09
N ASP A 309 -20.40 -1.19 29.41
CA ASP A 309 -20.00 -0.11 30.32
C ASP A 309 -18.52 0.22 30.28
N LEU A 310 -17.66 -0.80 30.15
CA LEU A 310 -16.23 -0.61 29.94
C LEU A 310 -15.98 0.13 28.64
N LEU A 311 -16.68 -0.24 27.57
CA LEU A 311 -16.54 0.38 26.25
C LEU A 311 -17.16 1.79 26.16
N ARG A 312 -18.10 2.14 27.06
CA ARG A 312 -18.64 3.51 27.25
C ARG A 312 -17.68 4.46 27.97
N GLN A 313 -16.56 3.96 28.49
CA GLN A 313 -15.54 4.81 29.10
C GLN A 313 -14.74 5.56 28.03
N ASN A 314 -13.97 6.58 28.45
CA ASN A 314 -13.30 7.48 27.50
C ASN A 314 -12.25 6.84 26.61
N GLN A 315 -11.99 7.47 25.46
CA GLN A 315 -11.01 6.97 24.48
C GLN A 315 -9.65 6.67 25.16
N ASN A 316 -9.13 7.59 25.98
CA ASN A 316 -7.90 7.35 26.75
C ASN A 316 -7.97 6.16 27.71
N PHE A 317 -9.16 5.81 28.20
CA PHE A 317 -9.37 4.64 29.03
C PHE A 317 -9.41 3.37 28.18
N VAL A 318 -10.17 3.39 27.09
CA VAL A 318 -10.33 2.25 26.18
C VAL A 318 -8.97 1.90 25.55
N ASP A 319 -8.24 2.90 25.07
CA ASP A 319 -6.89 2.75 24.53
C ASP A 319 -5.90 2.23 25.58
N TYR A 320 -6.01 2.69 26.82
CA TYR A 320 -5.13 2.24 27.91
C TYR A 320 -5.30 0.75 28.19
N TRP A 321 -6.53 0.23 28.23
CA TRP A 321 -6.78 -1.16 28.64
C TRP A 321 -6.85 -2.15 27.47
N LEU A 322 -7.34 -1.72 26.32
CA LEU A 322 -7.57 -2.59 25.17
C LEU A 322 -6.57 -2.30 24.06
N GLY A 323 -6.24 -1.02 23.82
CA GLY A 323 -5.39 -0.62 22.70
C GLY A 323 -5.88 -1.25 21.39
N ASP A 324 -4.96 -1.80 20.60
CA ASP A 324 -5.30 -2.47 19.35
C ASP A 324 -6.22 -3.70 19.58
N LEU A 325 -6.13 -4.38 20.73
CA LEU A 325 -6.86 -5.63 21.02
C LEU A 325 -8.39 -5.51 20.89
N ILE A 326 -8.92 -4.29 20.92
CA ILE A 326 -10.33 -4.01 20.63
C ILE A 326 -10.74 -4.49 19.23
N THR A 327 -9.91 -4.30 18.21
CA THR A 327 -10.21 -4.74 16.83
C THR A 327 -9.86 -6.22 16.59
N GLU A 328 -8.99 -6.81 17.40
CA GLU A 328 -8.61 -8.22 17.21
C GLU A 328 -9.53 -9.21 17.93
N TYR A 329 -9.94 -8.90 19.16
CA TYR A 329 -10.52 -9.91 20.06
C TYR A 329 -11.87 -9.53 20.66
N MET A 330 -12.21 -8.25 20.78
CA MET A 330 -13.44 -7.85 21.48
C MET A 330 -14.71 -8.33 20.79
N TRP A 331 -14.71 -8.42 19.45
CA TRP A 331 -15.84 -8.98 18.71
C TRP A 331 -16.21 -10.40 19.17
N MET A 332 -15.25 -11.26 19.55
CA MET A 332 -15.53 -12.63 20.04
C MET A 332 -16.21 -12.64 21.40
N ILE A 333 -15.82 -11.70 22.27
CA ILE A 333 -16.43 -11.52 23.59
C ILE A 333 -17.86 -11.03 23.41
N ILE A 334 -18.05 -9.97 22.63
CA ILE A 334 -19.37 -9.41 22.33
C ILE A 334 -20.26 -10.45 21.65
N TYR A 335 -19.73 -11.18 20.67
CA TYR A 335 -20.44 -12.23 19.94
C TYR A 335 -20.99 -13.29 20.90
N GLU A 336 -20.16 -13.84 21.79
CA GLU A 336 -20.62 -14.94 22.65
C GLU A 336 -21.63 -14.46 23.70
N LEU A 337 -21.41 -13.27 24.27
CA LEU A 337 -22.26 -12.71 25.32
C LEU A 337 -23.54 -12.05 24.78
N GLY A 338 -23.53 -11.59 23.53
CA GLY A 338 -24.56 -10.72 22.95
C GLY A 338 -25.31 -11.29 21.77
N LYS A 339 -24.98 -12.50 21.28
CA LYS A 339 -25.66 -13.10 20.11
C LYS A 339 -27.18 -13.16 20.21
N ASP A 340 -27.71 -13.30 21.42
CA ASP A 340 -29.16 -13.38 21.68
C ASP A 340 -29.74 -12.06 22.24
N GLN A 341 -28.96 -10.98 22.19
CA GLN A 341 -29.28 -9.66 22.76
C GLN A 341 -29.09 -8.53 21.72
N LEU A 342 -29.45 -8.76 20.45
CA LEU A 342 -29.23 -7.81 19.34
C LEU A 342 -29.76 -6.40 19.60
N GLU A 343 -30.86 -6.26 20.34
CA GLU A 343 -31.44 -4.95 20.67
C GLU A 343 -30.52 -4.14 21.60
N VAL A 344 -29.85 -4.80 22.56
CA VAL A 344 -28.87 -4.17 23.45
C VAL A 344 -27.66 -3.70 22.64
N LEU A 345 -27.16 -4.53 21.73
CA LEU A 345 -26.06 -4.18 20.82
C LEU A 345 -26.42 -3.04 19.88
N LYS A 346 -27.67 -3.01 19.39
CA LYS A 346 -28.20 -1.90 18.58
C LYS A 346 -28.14 -0.61 19.36
N ASN A 347 -28.73 -0.59 20.55
CA ASN A 347 -28.81 0.61 21.38
C ASN A 347 -27.42 1.18 21.68
N TYR A 348 -26.43 0.33 21.94
CA TYR A 348 -25.05 0.75 22.14
C TYR A 348 -24.46 1.49 20.92
N ILE A 349 -24.69 1.01 19.69
CA ILE A 349 -24.16 1.66 18.49
C ILE A 349 -24.85 3.00 18.21
N LEU A 350 -26.14 3.11 18.56
CA LEU A 350 -26.92 4.33 18.39
C LEU A 350 -26.67 5.37 19.49
N GLU A 351 -25.91 5.04 20.54
CA GLU A 351 -25.48 5.99 21.55
C GLU A 351 -24.39 6.92 20.99
N GLU A 352 -24.60 8.22 21.17
CA GLU A 352 -23.58 9.24 20.87
C GLU A 352 -22.31 9.06 21.70
N GLY A 353 -21.18 9.39 21.09
CA GLY A 353 -19.89 9.53 21.73
C GLY A 353 -19.25 8.26 22.27
N ASN A 354 -19.73 7.09 21.82
CA ASN A 354 -19.01 5.83 21.97
C ASN A 354 -17.84 5.76 20.99
N SER A 355 -16.75 5.12 21.42
CA SER A 355 -15.52 4.95 20.62
C SER A 355 -15.82 4.29 19.26
N THR A 356 -15.17 4.79 18.21
CA THR A 356 -15.22 4.25 16.84
C THR A 356 -15.00 2.74 16.85
N TYR A 357 -13.86 2.28 17.37
CA TYR A 357 -13.50 0.86 17.32
C TYR A 357 -14.33 -0.01 18.26
N ALA A 358 -14.90 0.56 19.34
CA ALA A 358 -15.86 -0.16 20.15
C ALA A 358 -17.15 -0.45 19.37
N ARG A 359 -17.66 0.52 18.60
CA ARG A 359 -18.83 0.32 17.73
C ARG A 359 -18.53 -0.67 16.60
N THR A 360 -17.33 -0.61 16.01
CA THR A 360 -16.88 -1.59 15.02
C THR A 360 -16.87 -3.01 15.59
N ALA A 361 -16.32 -3.23 16.79
CA ALA A 361 -16.29 -4.56 17.40
C ALA A 361 -17.71 -5.14 17.63
N ILE A 362 -18.69 -4.27 17.89
CA ILE A 362 -20.10 -4.66 18.03
C ILE A 362 -20.70 -5.04 16.68
N SER A 363 -20.48 -4.22 15.65
CA SER A 363 -20.92 -4.49 14.27
C SER A 363 -20.39 -5.84 13.77
N GLU A 364 -19.09 -6.06 13.94
CA GLU A 364 -18.45 -7.29 13.53
C GLU A 364 -19.00 -8.51 14.28
N ALA A 365 -19.20 -8.39 15.60
CA ALA A 365 -19.86 -9.44 16.37
C ALA A 365 -21.24 -9.78 15.78
N VAL A 366 -22.03 -8.77 15.40
CA VAL A 366 -23.36 -8.93 14.81
C VAL A 366 -23.31 -9.58 13.43
N SER A 367 -22.38 -9.20 12.55
CA SER A 367 -22.24 -9.86 11.24
C SER A 367 -21.86 -11.33 11.40
N GLN A 368 -20.92 -11.63 12.31
CA GLN A 368 -20.47 -12.99 12.56
C GLN A 368 -21.57 -13.89 13.18
N ILE A 369 -22.61 -13.34 13.81
CA ILE A 369 -23.83 -14.11 14.18
C ILE A 369 -24.46 -14.73 12.94
N ALA A 370 -24.76 -13.94 11.90
CA ALA A 370 -25.37 -14.46 10.69
C ALA A 370 -24.43 -15.38 9.89
N VAL A 371 -23.11 -15.17 9.95
CA VAL A 371 -22.14 -16.08 9.31
C VAL A 371 -22.12 -17.45 10.01
N ASN A 372 -22.26 -17.49 11.34
CA ASN A 372 -22.28 -18.73 12.11
C ASN A 372 -23.67 -19.39 12.20
N PHE A 373 -24.73 -18.58 12.10
CA PHE A 373 -26.14 -18.98 12.15
C PHE A 373 -26.87 -18.41 10.91
N PRO A 374 -26.70 -19.02 9.72
CA PRO A 374 -27.27 -18.49 8.47
C PRO A 374 -28.79 -18.31 8.50
N GLU A 375 -29.51 -19.08 9.31
CA GLU A 375 -30.95 -18.93 9.54
C GLU A 375 -31.33 -17.58 10.17
N ARG A 376 -30.41 -16.95 10.89
CA ARG A 376 -30.57 -15.61 11.49
C ARG A 376 -30.15 -14.48 10.56
N ARG A 377 -29.73 -14.76 9.32
CA ARG A 377 -29.30 -13.73 8.36
C ARG A 377 -30.33 -12.61 8.20
N ASN A 378 -31.61 -12.94 8.03
CA ASN A 378 -32.65 -11.93 7.82
C ASN A 378 -32.87 -11.03 9.04
N GLU A 379 -32.70 -11.58 10.25
CA GLU A 379 -32.75 -10.82 11.51
C GLU A 379 -31.60 -9.81 11.57
N VAL A 380 -30.38 -10.24 11.25
CA VAL A 380 -29.18 -9.38 11.21
C VAL A 380 -29.27 -8.32 10.10
N ILE A 381 -29.73 -8.68 8.90
CA ILE A 381 -29.96 -7.70 7.81
C ILE A 381 -30.96 -6.63 8.25
N LYS A 382 -32.04 -7.01 8.94
CA LYS A 382 -33.00 -6.05 9.50
C LYS A 382 -32.37 -5.17 10.58
N TRP A 383 -31.48 -5.72 11.40
CA TRP A 383 -30.73 -4.96 12.40
C TRP A 383 -29.87 -3.88 11.72
N TYR A 384 -29.08 -4.22 10.70
CA TYR A 384 -28.26 -3.26 9.95
C TYR A 384 -29.12 -2.22 9.22
N TYR A 385 -30.24 -2.64 8.62
CA TYR A 385 -31.20 -1.72 8.01
C TYR A 385 -31.66 -0.65 9.01
N ASN A 386 -32.03 -1.04 10.23
CA ASN A 386 -32.49 -0.08 11.23
C ASN A 386 -31.37 0.88 11.65
N VAL A 387 -30.16 0.37 11.87
CA VAL A 387 -29.01 1.21 12.25
C VAL A 387 -28.66 2.20 11.15
N PHE A 388 -28.55 1.75 9.90
CA PHE A 388 -28.23 2.63 8.78
C PHE A 388 -29.30 3.68 8.52
N ASN A 389 -30.59 3.36 8.64
CA ASN A 389 -31.63 4.38 8.49
C ASN A 389 -31.58 5.40 9.63
N PHE A 390 -31.28 4.97 10.86
CA PHE A 390 -31.09 5.91 11.97
C PHE A 390 -29.92 6.88 11.69
N PHE A 391 -28.78 6.39 11.21
CA PHE A 391 -27.66 7.26 10.81
C PHE A 391 -27.99 8.18 9.63
N ILE A 392 -28.82 7.73 8.69
CA ILE A 392 -29.30 8.59 7.59
C ILE A 392 -30.21 9.71 8.13
N GLU A 393 -31.08 9.40 9.10
CA GLU A 393 -32.00 10.36 9.72
C GLU A 393 -31.26 11.36 10.61
N GLU A 394 -30.30 10.89 11.40
CA GLU A 394 -29.47 11.68 12.31
C GLU A 394 -28.17 12.17 11.67
N ASN A 395 -28.14 12.32 10.33
CA ASN A 395 -26.93 12.69 9.59
C ASN A 395 -26.26 13.97 10.11
N ASP A 396 -27.01 14.91 10.67
CA ASP A 396 -26.47 16.18 11.15
C ASP A 396 -25.93 16.10 12.61
N ASN A 397 -25.97 14.93 13.25
CA ASN A 397 -25.48 14.73 14.62
C ASN A 397 -24.00 14.32 14.63
N ASP A 398 -23.09 15.28 14.81
CA ASP A 398 -21.64 15.04 14.85
C ASP A 398 -21.17 14.27 16.10
N ASP A 399 -21.99 14.13 17.13
CA ASP A 399 -21.65 13.29 18.30
C ASP A 399 -22.00 11.81 18.04
N LEU A 400 -22.75 11.52 16.98
CA LEU A 400 -23.17 10.18 16.59
C LEU A 400 -22.48 9.71 15.31
N ILE A 401 -22.51 10.53 14.26
CA ILE A 401 -22.09 10.12 12.93
C ILE A 401 -20.58 10.04 12.85
N ASP A 402 -20.13 8.84 12.49
CA ASP A 402 -18.73 8.50 12.32
C ASP A 402 -18.61 7.73 11.01
N THR A 403 -17.99 8.35 10.00
CA THR A 403 -17.88 7.77 8.66
C THR A 403 -17.02 6.51 8.65
N THR A 404 -16.06 6.40 9.57
CA THR A 404 -15.22 5.23 9.72
C THR A 404 -16.03 4.06 10.29
N VAL A 405 -16.84 4.28 11.32
CA VAL A 405 -17.78 3.27 11.83
C VAL A 405 -18.72 2.82 10.73
N ILE A 406 -19.41 3.74 10.06
CA ILE A 406 -20.39 3.40 9.01
C ILE A 406 -19.71 2.64 7.87
N GLY A 407 -18.52 3.06 7.44
CA GLY A 407 -17.75 2.37 6.41
C GLY A 407 -17.43 0.92 6.80
N LEU A 408 -16.91 0.71 8.01
CA LEU A 408 -16.59 -0.63 8.53
C LEU A 408 -17.85 -1.50 8.69
N MET A 409 -18.96 -0.91 9.14
CA MET A 409 -20.26 -1.61 9.20
C MET A 409 -20.74 -2.05 7.82
N VAL A 410 -20.52 -1.25 6.78
CA VAL A 410 -20.81 -1.66 5.40
C VAL A 410 -19.93 -2.85 5.00
N CYS A 411 -18.63 -2.82 5.29
CA CYS A 411 -17.74 -3.95 5.04
C CYS A 411 -18.19 -5.22 5.77
N ASP A 412 -18.56 -5.12 7.05
CA ASP A 412 -19.02 -6.25 7.86
C ASP A 412 -20.29 -6.91 7.28
N VAL A 413 -21.25 -6.10 6.82
CA VAL A 413 -22.52 -6.62 6.31
C VAL A 413 -22.40 -7.16 4.88
N LEU A 414 -21.39 -6.76 4.10
CA LEU A 414 -21.12 -7.31 2.76
C LEU A 414 -20.87 -8.81 2.78
N ASP A 415 -20.27 -9.34 3.85
CA ASP A 415 -20.09 -10.77 4.06
C ASP A 415 -21.41 -11.55 4.03
N LEU A 416 -22.54 -10.87 4.24
CA LEU A 416 -23.87 -11.46 4.22
C LEU A 416 -24.58 -11.32 2.86
N LYS A 417 -23.91 -10.79 1.83
CA LYS A 417 -24.49 -10.45 0.51
C LYS A 417 -25.80 -9.65 0.66
N PRO A 418 -25.77 -8.43 1.21
CA PRO A 418 -26.95 -7.73 1.71
C PRO A 418 -27.71 -7.00 0.60
N VAL A 419 -28.18 -7.73 -0.42
CA VAL A 419 -28.90 -7.16 -1.58
C VAL A 419 -30.14 -6.36 -1.15
N GLU A 420 -30.73 -6.70 -0.01
CA GLU A 420 -31.85 -5.99 0.59
C GLU A 420 -31.50 -4.56 1.05
N LEU A 421 -30.22 -4.30 1.36
CA LEU A 421 -29.72 -3.01 1.84
C LEU A 421 -29.21 -2.12 0.70
N GLU A 422 -29.22 -2.57 -0.56
CA GLU A 422 -28.63 -1.85 -1.69
C GLU A 422 -29.10 -0.39 -1.79
N LYS A 423 -30.41 -0.16 -1.64
CA LYS A 423 -30.98 1.20 -1.68
C LYS A 423 -30.50 2.08 -0.53
N THR A 424 -30.44 1.50 0.68
CA THR A 424 -29.96 2.19 1.88
C THR A 424 -28.49 2.56 1.73
N ILE A 425 -27.64 1.61 1.31
CA ILE A 425 -26.21 1.85 1.06
C ILE A 425 -26.04 2.94 -0.02
N LYS A 426 -26.76 2.86 -1.14
CA LYS A 426 -26.75 3.90 -2.17
C LYS A 426 -27.11 5.28 -1.62
N ARG A 427 -28.08 5.37 -0.71
CA ARG A 427 -28.45 6.62 -0.05
C ARG A 427 -27.32 7.16 0.82
N MET A 428 -26.62 6.31 1.57
CA MET A 428 -25.47 6.70 2.41
C MET A 428 -24.33 7.32 1.58
N TYR A 429 -24.05 6.77 0.39
CA TYR A 429 -23.11 7.39 -0.56
C TYR A 429 -23.57 8.77 -1.03
N VAL A 430 -24.87 8.94 -1.33
CA VAL A 430 -25.42 10.21 -1.84
C VAL A 430 -25.34 11.33 -0.80
N ILE A 431 -25.50 11.00 0.48
CA ILE A 431 -25.42 11.99 1.57
C ILE A 431 -24.01 12.11 2.18
N ASP A 432 -23.00 11.47 1.56
CA ASP A 432 -21.58 11.58 1.91
C ASP A 432 -21.24 11.15 3.37
N ILE A 433 -21.90 10.10 3.88
CA ILE A 433 -21.59 9.49 5.19
C ILE A 433 -20.81 8.17 5.09
N ILE A 434 -20.28 7.86 3.90
CA ILE A 434 -19.46 6.67 3.66
C ILE A 434 -18.01 7.10 3.49
N ASP A 435 -17.12 6.50 4.27
CA ASP A 435 -15.68 6.64 4.06
C ASP A 435 -15.24 5.80 2.83
N LEU A 436 -14.94 6.50 1.73
CA LEU A 436 -14.46 5.89 0.49
C LEU A 436 -13.07 5.24 0.63
N GLY A 437 -12.26 5.65 1.61
CA GLY A 437 -10.97 5.02 1.90
C GLY A 437 -11.13 3.62 2.50
N ILE A 438 -12.28 3.34 3.11
CA ILE A 438 -12.60 2.05 3.73
C ILE A 438 -13.40 1.18 2.76
N VAL A 439 -14.50 1.70 2.24
CA VAL A 439 -15.46 0.90 1.46
C VAL A 439 -15.08 0.84 -0.03
N GLY A 440 -14.35 1.85 -0.52
CA GLY A 440 -14.10 2.04 -1.95
C GLY A 440 -15.26 2.73 -2.67
N GLU A 441 -15.20 2.74 -4.01
CA GLU A 441 -16.22 3.40 -4.82
C GLU A 441 -17.52 2.58 -4.87
N GLN A 442 -18.66 3.30 -4.92
CA GLN A 442 -19.99 2.68 -5.02
C GLN A 442 -20.09 1.67 -6.16
N LYS A 443 -19.48 1.96 -7.33
CA LYS A 443 -19.53 1.08 -8.49
C LYS A 443 -18.89 -0.29 -8.21
N GLU A 444 -17.74 -0.31 -7.55
CA GLU A 444 -17.03 -1.56 -7.22
C GLU A 444 -17.78 -2.31 -6.11
N LEU A 445 -18.25 -1.60 -5.09
CA LEU A 445 -19.09 -2.18 -4.03
C LEU A 445 -20.33 -2.89 -4.60
N LEU A 446 -21.04 -2.25 -5.55
CA LEU A 446 -22.23 -2.84 -6.16
C LEU A 446 -21.91 -4.06 -7.04
N LYS A 447 -20.71 -4.13 -7.63
CA LYS A 447 -20.27 -5.36 -8.30
C LYS A 447 -20.10 -6.50 -7.30
N ASP A 448 -19.42 -6.24 -6.18
CA ASP A 448 -19.20 -7.23 -5.13
C ASP A 448 -20.52 -7.73 -4.53
N LEU A 449 -21.46 -6.82 -4.30
CA LEU A 449 -22.81 -7.12 -3.81
C LEU A 449 -23.57 -8.12 -4.69
N HIS A 450 -23.36 -8.06 -6.00
CA HIS A 450 -24.00 -8.94 -6.98
C HIS A 450 -23.10 -10.08 -7.46
N ASP A 451 -21.87 -10.19 -6.94
CA ASP A 451 -20.97 -11.27 -7.32
C ASP A 451 -21.41 -12.61 -6.70
N LYS A 452 -21.73 -13.54 -7.60
CA LYS A 452 -22.10 -14.91 -7.25
C LYS A 452 -20.94 -15.64 -6.58
N ASN A 453 -19.70 -15.29 -6.90
CA ASN A 453 -18.49 -15.90 -6.36
C ASN A 453 -17.94 -15.18 -5.11
N PHE A 454 -18.61 -14.13 -4.62
CA PHE A 454 -18.19 -13.41 -3.42
C PHE A 454 -18.03 -14.37 -2.25
N LYS A 455 -16.84 -14.37 -1.64
CA LYS A 455 -16.47 -15.26 -0.53
C LYS A 455 -16.87 -14.60 0.78
N VAL A 456 -17.73 -15.27 1.52
CA VAL A 456 -18.08 -14.88 2.90
C VAL A 456 -16.84 -14.99 3.78
N TYR A 457 -16.43 -13.90 4.42
CA TYR A 457 -15.38 -13.95 5.40
C TYR A 457 -15.93 -14.42 6.76
N LYS A 458 -15.54 -15.66 7.11
CA LYS A 458 -15.80 -16.22 8.43
C LYS A 458 -14.57 -16.05 9.30
N ARG A 459 -14.65 -15.17 10.29
CA ARG A 459 -13.54 -14.96 11.22
C ARG A 459 -13.42 -16.17 12.14
N LYS A 460 -12.19 -16.55 12.48
CA LYS A 460 -11.95 -17.68 13.37
C LYS A 460 -12.33 -17.30 14.80
N ASN A 461 -13.33 -17.99 15.34
CA ASN A 461 -13.74 -17.87 16.75
C ASN A 461 -12.84 -18.78 17.61
N PHE A 462 -11.72 -18.23 18.10
CA PHE A 462 -10.67 -18.99 18.80
C PHE A 462 -11.16 -19.53 20.16
N SER A 463 -10.76 -20.75 20.53
CA SER A 463 -10.93 -21.22 21.92
C SER A 463 -10.07 -20.39 22.88
N LEU A 464 -10.38 -20.44 24.19
CA LEU A 464 -9.55 -19.77 25.19
C LEU A 464 -8.06 -20.13 25.04
N GLU A 465 -7.74 -21.42 24.91
CA GLU A 465 -6.36 -21.89 24.72
C GLU A 465 -5.70 -21.32 23.47
N GLU A 466 -6.44 -21.25 22.36
CA GLU A 466 -5.92 -20.72 21.11
C GLU A 466 -5.63 -19.21 21.22
N VAL A 467 -6.47 -18.44 21.92
CA VAL A 467 -6.24 -17.01 22.14
C VAL A 467 -4.89 -16.78 22.84
N TYR A 468 -4.62 -17.47 23.95
CA TYR A 468 -3.33 -17.33 24.66
C TYR A 468 -2.15 -17.87 23.86
N LYS A 469 -2.38 -18.88 23.00
CA LYS A 469 -1.36 -19.36 22.07
C LYS A 469 -1.01 -18.31 21.01
N GLU A 470 -1.97 -17.56 20.50
CA GLU A 470 -1.72 -16.47 19.55
C GLU A 470 -0.97 -15.31 20.22
N PHE A 471 -1.36 -14.90 21.44
CA PHE A 471 -0.60 -13.88 22.18
C PHE A 471 0.86 -14.30 22.41
N SER A 472 1.09 -15.55 22.81
CA SER A 472 2.44 -16.10 22.99
C SER A 472 3.28 -16.09 21.69
N LYS A 473 2.65 -16.19 20.52
CA LYS A 473 3.35 -16.11 19.22
C LYS A 473 3.69 -14.67 18.87
N GLN A 474 2.75 -13.74 19.06
CA GLN A 474 2.95 -12.33 18.77
C GLN A 474 4.09 -11.75 19.62
N GLU A 475 4.15 -12.09 20.90
CA GLU A 475 5.23 -11.65 21.79
C GLU A 475 6.60 -12.12 21.30
N LYS A 476 6.74 -13.42 20.99
CA LYS A 476 7.99 -13.97 20.39
C LYS A 476 8.36 -13.28 19.09
N TYR A 477 7.37 -12.93 18.27
CA TYR A 477 7.61 -12.22 17.02
C TYR A 477 8.17 -10.80 17.26
N VAL A 478 7.58 -10.06 18.21
CA VAL A 478 8.04 -8.72 18.61
C VAL A 478 9.44 -8.76 19.23
N GLU A 479 9.72 -9.75 20.10
CA GLU A 479 11.07 -9.97 20.65
C GLU A 479 12.09 -10.21 19.53
N ASN A 480 11.76 -11.07 18.57
CA ASN A 480 12.64 -11.38 17.43
C ASN A 480 12.90 -10.15 16.55
N ILE A 481 11.88 -9.34 16.27
CA ILE A 481 12.07 -8.07 15.52
C ILE A 481 12.95 -7.12 16.31
N SER A 482 12.67 -6.95 17.60
CA SER A 482 13.43 -6.04 18.47
C SER A 482 14.90 -6.45 18.54
N ALA A 483 15.18 -7.74 18.67
CA ALA A 483 16.53 -8.29 18.61
C ALA A 483 17.21 -8.02 17.26
N LYS A 484 16.48 -8.21 16.14
CA LYS A 484 16.99 -7.95 14.79
C LYS A 484 17.27 -6.47 14.56
N ASN A 485 16.42 -5.57 15.06
CA ASN A 485 16.59 -4.13 14.94
C ASN A 485 17.77 -3.64 15.79
N ARG A 486 17.95 -4.17 17.01
CA ARG A 486 19.15 -3.90 17.83
C ARG A 486 20.41 -4.36 17.12
N ALA A 487 20.44 -5.57 16.57
CA ALA A 487 21.58 -6.09 15.82
C ALA A 487 21.91 -5.21 14.59
N LYS A 488 20.90 -4.74 13.85
CA LYS A 488 21.08 -3.80 12.73
C LYS A 488 21.60 -2.43 13.19
N ALA A 489 21.13 -1.93 14.32
CA ALA A 489 21.59 -0.66 14.89
C ALA A 489 23.06 -0.76 15.32
N GLU A 490 23.45 -1.85 16.00
CA GLU A 490 24.84 -2.14 16.38
C GLU A 490 25.77 -2.34 15.16
N GLU A 491 25.25 -2.92 14.08
CA GLU A 491 25.98 -3.01 12.81
C GLU A 491 26.16 -1.63 12.16
N ALA A 492 25.10 -0.81 12.12
CA ALA A 492 25.15 0.55 11.58
C ALA A 492 26.09 1.48 12.39
N GLU A 493 26.18 1.32 13.71
CA GLU A 493 27.14 2.04 14.54
C GLU A 493 28.59 1.62 14.26
N ARG A 494 28.85 0.31 14.04
CA ARG A 494 30.16 -0.17 13.61
C ARG A 494 30.62 0.40 12.26
N PHE A 495 29.69 0.77 11.38
CA PHE A 495 30.01 1.45 10.12
C PHE A 495 30.26 2.97 10.26
N LYS A 496 29.89 3.60 11.39
CA LYS A 496 30.21 5.01 11.67
C LYS A 496 31.62 5.23 12.24
N GLU A 497 32.29 4.17 12.69
CA GLU A 497 33.66 4.22 13.24
C GLU A 497 34.79 4.05 12.19
N TYR A 498 34.53 4.31 10.90
CA TYR A 498 35.66 4.54 9.98
C TYR A 498 36.18 5.97 10.19
N PRO A 499 37.44 6.16 10.62
CA PRO A 499 37.98 7.51 10.81
C PRO A 499 37.90 8.25 9.47
N SER A 500 37.21 9.39 9.46
CA SER A 500 37.18 10.29 8.31
C SER A 500 38.62 10.56 7.87
N LEU A 501 38.90 10.40 6.57
CA LEU A 501 40.21 10.75 6.00
C LEU A 501 40.57 12.19 6.40
N PRO A 502 41.75 12.42 7.00
CA PRO A 502 42.24 13.76 7.28
C PRO A 502 42.14 14.65 6.02
N GLU A 503 41.82 15.94 6.19
CA GLU A 503 41.51 16.88 5.11
C GLU A 503 42.52 16.85 3.94
N MET A 504 43.80 16.61 4.24
CA MET A 504 44.89 16.51 3.25
C MET A 504 44.72 15.36 2.23
N TYR A 505 43.88 14.36 2.51
CA TYR A 505 43.65 13.20 1.65
C TYR A 505 42.32 13.23 0.90
N LYS A 506 41.44 14.20 1.21
CA LYS A 506 40.04 14.27 0.75
C LYS A 506 39.90 14.38 -0.78
N ASN A 507 40.90 14.98 -1.44
CA ASN A 507 40.95 15.16 -2.90
C ASN A 507 42.02 14.29 -3.58
N THR A 508 42.56 13.28 -2.90
CA THR A 508 43.59 12.39 -3.47
C THR A 508 42.94 11.26 -4.25
N GLY A 509 43.17 11.20 -5.56
CA GLY A 509 42.67 10.11 -6.39
C GLY A 509 43.26 8.76 -5.97
N ARG A 510 42.44 7.70 -6.01
CA ARG A 510 42.79 6.35 -5.53
C ARG A 510 44.10 5.78 -6.13
N ASN A 511 44.45 6.19 -7.34
CA ASN A 511 45.66 5.76 -8.05
C ASN A 511 46.82 6.77 -8.02
N ASP A 512 46.62 7.94 -7.41
CA ASP A 512 47.64 8.99 -7.28
C ASP A 512 48.67 8.61 -6.22
N LYS A 513 49.82 9.30 -6.23
CA LYS A 513 50.82 9.12 -5.16
C LYS A 513 50.24 9.63 -3.83
N CYS A 514 50.47 8.90 -2.75
CA CYS A 514 49.97 9.25 -1.44
C CYS A 514 50.64 10.54 -0.94
N PRO A 515 49.87 11.56 -0.49
CA PRO A 515 50.39 12.83 0.00
C PRO A 515 51.32 12.75 1.21
N CYS A 516 51.38 11.60 1.91
CA CYS A 516 52.28 11.40 3.04
C CYS A 516 53.77 11.28 2.65
N GLY A 517 54.10 11.32 1.34
CA GLY A 517 55.48 11.26 0.86
C GLY A 517 56.07 9.84 0.74
N SER A 518 55.27 8.79 0.99
CA SER A 518 55.73 7.39 0.94
C SER A 518 56.11 6.88 -0.46
N GLY A 519 55.79 7.64 -1.52
CA GLY A 519 56.01 7.23 -2.91
C GLY A 519 55.07 6.16 -3.44
N LEU A 520 54.22 5.56 -2.60
CA LEU A 520 53.21 4.55 -2.96
C LEU A 520 51.93 5.21 -3.49
N LYS A 521 51.13 4.45 -4.27
CA LYS A 521 49.77 4.88 -4.66
C LYS A 521 48.85 4.94 -3.44
N PHE A 522 47.92 5.89 -3.39
CA PHE A 522 47.04 6.14 -2.25
C PHE A 522 46.31 4.88 -1.78
N LYS A 523 45.72 4.09 -2.68
CA LYS A 523 45.08 2.79 -2.36
C LYS A 523 45.98 1.72 -1.75
N LYS A 524 47.31 1.86 -1.90
CA LYS A 524 48.31 0.94 -1.33
C LYS A 524 48.95 1.52 -0.05
N CYS A 525 48.48 2.68 0.42
CA CYS A 525 48.97 3.39 1.59
C CYS A 525 47.78 3.83 2.47
N HIS A 526 47.59 5.13 2.72
CA HIS A 526 46.52 5.64 3.59
C HIS A 526 45.09 5.50 3.02
N GLY A 527 44.95 5.17 1.74
CA GLY A 527 43.68 4.77 1.12
C GLY A 527 43.42 3.25 1.16
N LYS A 528 44.18 2.49 1.95
CA LYS A 528 44.05 1.03 2.07
C LYS A 528 42.93 0.69 3.05
N GLY A 529 41.83 0.13 2.56
CA GLY A 529 40.64 -0.18 3.36
C GLY A 529 39.52 0.85 3.24
N LEU A 530 39.71 1.87 2.40
CA LEU A 530 38.68 2.80 1.92
C LEU A 530 38.16 2.42 0.53
#